data_AF-A0A1M6E5B4-F1
#
_entry.id   AF-A0A1M6E5B4-F1
#
_cell.length_a   1.000
_cell.length_b   1.000
_cell.length_c   1.000
_cell.angle_alpha   90.00
_cell.angle_beta   90.00
_cell.angle_gamma   90.00
#
_symmetry.space_group_name_H-M   'P 1'
#
loop_
_entity.id
_entity.type
_entity.pdbx_description
1 polymer ?
#
loop_
_entity_poly.entity_id
_entity_poly.type
_entity_poly.pdbx_seq_one_letter_code
_entity_poly.pdbx_strand_id
1 'polypeptide(L)'
;MPHTTPGDDIATDPAFAGAARFLEGRIPPGLRVVAPDSFAPVLGNLAAPDPGAVPDWAVVPTGRPGALPPALLRRLLAETTAVYANDGYIVFARRPTFGLADMRNSAPVRGLADSLQTESARAGVPEAEPAAAPRPPSGPTFLEASVPKADKPPESAMTPVTPPHAPEIPRSTLPPEALALRVPPRPEPAAAAPHPPAPPAPAPAAAPQPAAAAPRPTPVPLPAAAPPKLVPSTAPRLAPLQAPLQAPLQAPLQAPAPQPPEIRPPAAPRTGEWGALPARLLGLLGHGAGQRIATFGPAASDLAAASFAASAMLSDGADPLPEASQDLALILPDAASLPGELAQAARALRPGGLALVVAENAESLGRRLAAALGRQATAPGLTAASIRGAAQAAGLLPQRLEGHSLDPWRASADSPPSGLGEADPAAALLEEAGEAAGPRHAAWLLFLMRKG
;
A
#
# COMPACT_ATOMS: atom_id res chain seq x y z
N MET A 1 -46.68 16.46 -1.46
CA MET A 1 -45.29 16.28 -1.95
C MET A 1 -44.39 16.26 -0.72
N PRO A 2 -43.91 15.10 -0.27
CA PRO A 2 -43.01 15.04 0.88
C PRO A 2 -41.68 15.71 0.49
N HIS A 3 -41.22 16.67 1.30
CA HIS A 3 -39.89 17.25 1.18
C HIS A 3 -38.89 16.19 1.64
N THR A 4 -38.24 15.51 0.70
CA THR A 4 -37.07 14.68 0.99
C THR A 4 -35.99 15.59 1.55
N THR A 5 -35.64 15.41 2.82
CA THR A 5 -34.56 16.14 3.47
C THR A 5 -33.26 15.86 2.69
N PRO A 6 -32.55 16.86 2.14
CA PRO A 6 -31.40 16.66 1.23
C PRO A 6 -30.16 15.95 1.83
N GLY A 7 -30.27 15.36 3.02
CA GLY A 7 -29.15 14.76 3.76
C GLY A 7 -29.06 13.23 3.67
N ASP A 8 -30.17 12.52 3.46
CA ASP A 8 -30.18 11.05 3.59
C ASP A 8 -29.63 10.30 2.36
N ASP A 9 -29.60 10.92 1.18
CA ASP A 9 -29.13 10.26 -0.06
C ASP A 9 -27.60 10.28 -0.23
N ILE A 10 -26.85 11.04 0.58
CA ILE A 10 -25.39 11.15 0.42
C ILE A 10 -24.68 9.90 0.98
N ALA A 11 -25.25 9.26 2.00
CA ALA A 11 -24.66 8.06 2.62
C ALA A 11 -24.75 6.81 1.73
N THR A 12 -25.69 6.77 0.78
CA THR A 12 -25.88 5.69 -0.18
C THR A 12 -25.16 5.91 -1.51
N ASP A 13 -24.57 7.08 -1.74
CA ASP A 13 -23.80 7.39 -2.94
C ASP A 13 -22.48 6.56 -2.97
N PRO A 14 -22.30 5.65 -3.94
CA PRO A 14 -21.09 4.84 -4.05
C PRO A 14 -19.83 5.68 -4.26
N ALA A 15 -19.93 6.85 -4.90
CA ALA A 15 -18.79 7.74 -5.10
C ALA A 15 -18.35 8.37 -3.77
N PHE A 16 -19.29 8.79 -2.94
CA PHE A 16 -19.01 9.27 -1.59
C PHE A 16 -18.40 8.17 -0.73
N ALA A 17 -19.01 6.98 -0.71
CA ALA A 17 -18.52 5.85 0.07
C ALA A 17 -17.09 5.43 -0.33
N GLY A 18 -16.78 5.43 -1.63
CA GLY A 18 -15.44 5.16 -2.15
C GLY A 18 -14.41 6.18 -1.68
N ALA A 19 -14.73 7.48 -1.77
CA ALA A 19 -13.85 8.55 -1.31
C ALA A 19 -13.68 8.55 0.22
N ALA A 20 -14.76 8.35 0.99
CA ALA A 20 -14.70 8.27 2.45
C ALA A 20 -13.81 7.12 2.91
N ARG A 21 -13.99 5.93 2.33
CA ARG A 21 -13.15 4.75 2.61
C ARG A 21 -11.69 4.94 2.18
N PHE A 22 -11.45 5.70 1.12
CA PHE A 22 -10.09 6.06 0.74
C PHE A 22 -9.43 6.96 1.81
N LEU A 23 -10.16 7.94 2.36
CA LEU A 23 -9.59 8.87 3.34
C LEU A 23 -9.43 8.27 4.75
N GLU A 24 -10.23 7.26 5.09
CA GLU A 24 -10.22 6.60 6.40
C GLU A 24 -8.82 6.10 6.79
N GLY A 25 -8.30 6.62 7.91
CA GLY A 25 -7.00 6.26 8.48
C GLY A 25 -5.77 6.76 7.69
N ARG A 26 -5.95 7.56 6.63
CA ARG A 26 -4.84 8.05 5.79
C ARG A 26 -4.40 9.48 6.10
N ILE A 27 -5.23 10.27 6.78
CA ILE A 27 -4.91 11.64 7.16
C ILE A 27 -4.38 11.66 8.60
N PRO A 28 -3.09 12.01 8.82
CA PRO A 28 -2.57 12.26 10.15
C PRO A 28 -3.33 13.37 10.89
N PRO A 29 -3.49 13.27 12.22
CA PRO A 29 -4.10 14.34 13.00
C PRO A 29 -3.28 15.63 12.91
N GLY A 30 -3.97 16.78 12.92
CA GLY A 30 -3.36 18.11 12.90
C GLY A 30 -3.06 18.67 11.50
N LEU A 31 -3.32 17.91 10.43
CA LEU A 31 -3.23 18.43 9.06
C LEU A 31 -4.45 19.26 8.68
N ARG A 32 -4.25 20.25 7.81
CA ARG A 32 -5.33 21.09 7.30
C ARG A 32 -6.06 20.36 6.16
N VAL A 33 -7.31 20.00 6.41
CA VAL A 33 -8.16 19.29 5.44
C VAL A 33 -9.29 20.20 4.98
N VAL A 34 -9.47 20.35 3.66
CA VAL A 34 -10.61 21.06 3.07
C VAL A 34 -11.47 20.04 2.32
N ALA A 35 -12.72 19.86 2.71
CA ALA A 35 -13.64 18.92 2.07
C ALA A 35 -15.07 19.47 2.13
N PRO A 36 -16.02 18.93 1.34
CA PRO A 36 -17.44 19.19 1.54
C PRO A 36 -17.88 18.80 2.95
N ASP A 37 -18.87 19.51 3.51
CA ASP A 37 -19.37 19.28 4.87
C ASP A 37 -19.87 17.84 5.10
N SER A 38 -20.29 17.15 4.04
CA SER A 38 -20.67 15.73 4.08
C SER A 38 -19.55 14.80 4.56
N PHE A 39 -18.27 15.21 4.45
CA PHE A 39 -17.12 14.46 4.94
C PHE A 39 -16.77 14.72 6.41
N ALA A 40 -17.40 15.71 7.07
CA ALA A 40 -17.11 16.03 8.47
C ALA A 40 -17.26 14.83 9.43
N PRO A 41 -18.26 13.93 9.28
CA PRO A 41 -18.36 12.74 10.13
C PRO A 41 -17.19 11.75 9.99
N VAL A 42 -16.50 11.75 8.85
CA VAL A 42 -15.40 10.81 8.54
C VAL A 42 -14.04 11.41 8.88
N LEU A 43 -13.86 12.70 8.60
CA LEU A 43 -12.56 13.39 8.70
C LEU A 43 -12.44 14.25 9.97
N GLY A 44 -13.54 14.48 10.69
CA GLY A 44 -13.59 15.34 11.86
C GLY A 44 -13.54 16.82 11.47
N ASN A 45 -12.60 17.56 12.06
CA ASN A 45 -12.51 19.01 11.89
C ASN A 45 -12.04 19.39 10.48
N LEU A 46 -12.97 19.93 9.68
CA LEU A 46 -12.68 20.49 8.36
C LEU A 46 -12.28 21.97 8.48
N ALA A 47 -11.28 22.37 7.71
CA ALA A 47 -10.89 23.76 7.58
C ALA A 47 -11.74 24.46 6.51
N ALA A 48 -12.06 25.73 6.74
CA ALA A 48 -12.67 26.56 5.73
C ALA A 48 -11.74 26.72 4.49
N PRO A 49 -12.30 26.73 3.27
CA PRO A 49 -11.53 26.95 2.06
C PRO A 49 -10.96 28.36 2.04
N ASP A 50 -9.65 28.47 1.85
CA ASP A 50 -8.92 29.74 1.80
C ASP A 50 -8.12 29.80 0.50
N PRO A 51 -8.40 30.75 -0.42
CA PRO A 51 -7.66 30.87 -1.67
C PRO A 51 -6.18 31.24 -1.45
N GLY A 52 -5.84 31.85 -0.31
CA GLY A 52 -4.49 32.27 0.05
C GLY A 52 -3.57 31.12 0.49
N ALA A 53 -4.11 29.96 0.87
CA ALA A 53 -3.31 28.87 1.43
C ALA A 53 -3.74 27.49 0.89
N VAL A 54 -2.77 26.73 0.38
CA VAL A 54 -2.99 25.35 -0.08
C VAL A 54 -3.11 24.42 1.13
N PRO A 55 -4.23 23.70 1.28
CA PRO A 55 -4.42 22.74 2.37
C PRO A 55 -3.49 21.53 2.20
N ASP A 56 -3.27 20.78 3.27
CA ASP A 56 -2.50 19.53 3.21
C ASP A 56 -3.26 18.44 2.44
N TRP A 57 -4.59 18.44 2.60
CA TRP A 57 -5.52 17.55 1.90
C TRP A 57 -6.73 18.34 1.41
N ALA A 58 -7.19 18.05 0.20
CA ALA A 58 -8.43 18.60 -0.34
C ALA A 58 -9.30 17.53 -1.01
N VAL A 59 -10.61 17.57 -0.77
CA VAL A 59 -11.60 16.75 -1.47
C VAL A 59 -12.43 17.68 -2.35
N VAL A 60 -12.42 17.43 -3.67
CA VAL A 60 -13.05 18.28 -4.67
C VAL A 60 -14.17 17.50 -5.37
N PRO A 61 -15.44 17.94 -5.29
CA PRO A 61 -16.52 17.34 -6.06
C PRO A 61 -16.34 17.59 -7.56
N THR A 62 -16.44 16.56 -8.39
CA THR A 62 -16.34 16.65 -9.86
C THR A 62 -17.58 17.31 -10.48
N GLY A 63 -18.78 17.00 -9.96
CA GLY A 63 -20.05 17.47 -10.49
C GLY A 63 -20.45 18.90 -10.08
N ARG A 64 -19.76 19.49 -9.09
CA ARG A 64 -20.02 20.85 -8.60
C ARG A 64 -18.69 21.56 -8.26
N PRO A 65 -17.89 21.93 -9.27
CA PRO A 65 -16.61 22.60 -9.05
C PRO A 65 -16.75 23.95 -8.31
N GLY A 66 -17.93 24.60 -8.37
CA GLY A 66 -18.21 25.84 -7.65
C GLY A 66 -18.23 25.73 -6.12
N ALA A 67 -18.06 24.54 -5.54
CA ALA A 67 -17.93 24.38 -4.09
C ALA A 67 -16.62 24.96 -3.52
N LEU A 68 -15.60 25.14 -4.36
CA LEU A 68 -14.32 25.74 -3.96
C LEU A 68 -13.99 26.94 -4.85
N PRO A 69 -13.32 27.98 -4.31
CA PRO A 69 -12.89 29.12 -5.11
C PRO A 69 -12.02 28.68 -6.30
N PRO A 70 -12.25 29.19 -7.53
CA PRO A 70 -11.46 28.82 -8.71
C PRO A 70 -9.95 29.02 -8.54
N ALA A 71 -9.55 30.06 -7.80
CA ALA A 71 -8.15 30.32 -7.47
C ALA A 71 -7.54 29.17 -6.64
N LEU A 72 -8.28 28.63 -5.66
CA LEU A 72 -7.83 27.50 -4.86
C LEU A 72 -7.71 26.23 -5.71
N LEU A 73 -8.68 25.98 -6.59
CA LEU A 73 -8.65 24.81 -7.50
C LEU A 73 -7.45 24.83 -8.44
N ARG A 74 -7.12 25.99 -9.03
CA ARG A 74 -5.91 26.15 -9.86
C ARG A 74 -4.63 25.85 -9.06
N ARG A 75 -4.56 26.31 -7.81
CA ARG A 75 -3.42 26.03 -6.94
C ARG A 75 -3.34 24.57 -6.53
N LEU A 76 -4.46 23.90 -6.25
CA LEU A 76 -4.47 22.46 -5.99
C LEU A 76 -3.89 21.70 -7.18
N LEU A 77 -4.33 21.99 -8.41
CA LEU A 77 -3.80 21.35 -9.62
C LEU A 77 -2.29 21.61 -9.83
N ALA A 78 -1.80 22.79 -9.44
CA ALA A 78 -0.40 23.16 -9.64
C ALA A 78 0.55 22.69 -8.51
N GLU A 79 0.08 22.71 -7.26
CA GLU A 79 0.93 22.56 -6.06
C GLU A 79 0.71 21.23 -5.31
N THR A 80 -0.25 20.40 -5.72
CA THR A 80 -0.59 19.15 -5.04
C THR A 80 -0.66 17.97 -6.00
N THR A 81 -0.73 16.75 -5.47
CA THR A 81 -0.90 15.53 -6.26
C THR A 81 -2.30 14.99 -6.07
N ALA A 82 -3.02 14.73 -7.17
CA ALA A 82 -4.25 13.96 -7.12
C ALA A 82 -3.92 12.51 -6.76
N VAL A 83 -4.40 12.04 -5.61
CA VAL A 83 -4.08 10.71 -5.05
C VAL A 83 -5.21 9.70 -5.18
N TYR A 84 -6.41 10.18 -5.49
CA TYR A 84 -7.61 9.38 -5.74
C TYR A 84 -8.57 10.18 -6.61
N ALA A 85 -9.23 9.50 -7.53
CA ALA A 85 -10.28 10.09 -8.35
C ALA A 85 -11.34 9.03 -8.65
N ASN A 86 -12.60 9.41 -8.51
CA ASN A 86 -13.75 8.65 -8.99
C ASN A 86 -14.73 9.59 -9.69
N ASP A 87 -15.90 9.09 -10.09
CA ASP A 87 -16.87 9.87 -10.87
C ASP A 87 -17.45 11.06 -10.09
N GLY A 88 -17.40 11.06 -8.75
CA GLY A 88 -17.97 12.12 -7.91
C GLY A 88 -16.94 13.04 -7.23
N TYR A 89 -15.72 12.55 -6.97
CA TYR A 89 -14.74 13.22 -6.13
C TYR A 89 -13.30 13.00 -6.60
N ILE A 90 -12.48 14.04 -6.42
CA ILE A 90 -11.03 14.01 -6.56
C ILE A 90 -10.41 14.36 -5.21
N VAL A 91 -9.45 13.55 -4.76
CA VAL A 91 -8.68 13.84 -3.54
C VAL A 91 -7.29 14.29 -3.93
N PHE A 92 -6.91 15.45 -3.44
CA PHE A 92 -5.59 16.03 -3.56
C PHE A 92 -4.84 15.94 -2.24
N ALA A 93 -3.54 15.64 -2.31
CA ALA A 93 -2.63 15.71 -1.18
C ALA A 93 -1.43 16.58 -1.55
N ARG A 94 -1.11 17.56 -0.72
CA ARG A 94 0.06 18.45 -0.92
C ARG A 94 1.37 17.71 -0.76
N ARG A 95 1.42 16.81 0.22
CA ARG A 95 2.54 15.91 0.50
C ARG A 95 1.99 14.49 0.54
N PRO A 96 1.75 13.85 -0.63
CA PRO A 96 1.21 12.50 -0.66
C PRO A 96 2.11 11.59 0.17
N THR A 97 1.52 10.88 1.11
CA THR A 97 2.23 9.86 1.87
C THR A 97 2.63 8.72 0.93
N PHE A 98 3.63 7.96 1.35
CA PHE A 98 4.17 6.88 0.54
C PHE A 98 3.07 5.86 0.15
N GLY A 99 3.01 5.47 -1.13
CA GLY A 99 2.09 4.43 -1.64
C GLY A 99 0.76 4.94 -2.21
N LEU A 100 0.57 6.25 -2.32
CA LEU A 100 -0.57 6.83 -3.01
C LEU A 100 -0.30 6.94 -4.52
N ALA A 101 -1.24 6.48 -5.33
CA ALA A 101 -1.13 6.54 -6.78
C ALA A 101 -1.18 8.00 -7.27
N ASP A 102 -0.40 8.34 -8.29
CA ASP A 102 -0.52 9.65 -8.96
C ASP A 102 -1.62 9.60 -10.03
N MET A 103 -2.73 10.28 -9.76
CA MET A 103 -3.92 10.33 -10.59
C MET A 103 -4.01 11.62 -11.43
N ARG A 104 -2.93 12.41 -11.55
CA ARG A 104 -2.93 13.67 -12.32
C ARG A 104 -3.43 13.52 -13.77
N ASN A 105 -3.21 12.37 -14.39
CA ASN A 105 -3.62 12.09 -15.77
C ASN A 105 -4.99 11.40 -15.90
N SER A 106 -5.67 11.13 -14.79
CA SER A 106 -7.00 10.50 -14.79
C SER A 106 -8.04 11.39 -15.49
N ALA A 107 -9.08 10.77 -16.05
CA ALA A 107 -10.14 11.51 -16.76
C ALA A 107 -10.84 12.56 -15.88
N PRO A 108 -11.18 12.30 -14.60
CA PRO A 108 -11.81 13.31 -13.74
C PRO A 108 -10.92 14.54 -13.49
N VAL A 109 -9.61 14.34 -13.29
CA VAL A 109 -8.67 15.43 -13.04
C VAL A 109 -8.49 16.30 -14.29
N ARG A 110 -8.41 15.68 -15.47
CA ARG A 110 -8.38 16.42 -16.74
C ARG A 110 -9.66 17.21 -16.97
N GLY A 111 -10.84 16.61 -16.74
CA GLY A 111 -12.12 17.29 -16.86
C GLY A 111 -12.26 18.50 -15.92
N LEU A 112 -11.72 18.42 -14.71
CA LEU A 112 -11.65 19.57 -13.79
C LEU A 112 -10.75 20.68 -14.34
N ALA A 113 -9.56 20.34 -14.85
CA ALA A 113 -8.63 21.31 -15.43
C ALA A 113 -9.22 22.03 -16.65
N ASP A 114 -9.86 21.28 -17.56
CA ASP A 114 -10.51 21.81 -18.77
C ASP A 114 -11.68 22.74 -18.42
N SER A 115 -12.46 22.39 -17.39
CA SER A 115 -13.56 23.22 -16.88
C SER A 115 -13.06 24.57 -16.36
N LEU A 116 -11.96 24.57 -15.61
CA LEU A 116 -11.34 25.81 -15.10
C LEU A 116 -10.75 26.67 -16.21
N GLN A 117 -10.18 26.07 -17.25
CA GLN A 117 -9.70 26.82 -18.42
C GLN A 117 -10.86 27.48 -19.16
N THR A 118 -11.96 26.74 -19.36
CA THR A 118 -13.17 27.24 -20.02
C THR A 118 -13.79 28.40 -19.24
N GLU A 119 -13.86 28.30 -17.91
CA GLU A 119 -14.39 29.35 -17.05
C GLU A 119 -13.48 30.60 -17.06
N SER A 120 -12.17 30.41 -17.10
CA SER A 120 -11.20 31.50 -17.24
C SER A 120 -11.33 32.22 -18.58
N ALA A 121 -11.56 31.48 -19.67
CA ALA A 121 -11.81 32.05 -20.99
C ALA A 121 -13.11 32.87 -21.03
N ARG A 122 -14.16 32.43 -20.32
CA ARG A 122 -15.42 33.19 -20.19
C ARG A 122 -15.27 34.46 -19.36
N ALA A 123 -14.52 34.39 -18.26
CA ALA A 123 -14.28 35.55 -17.39
C ALA A 123 -13.32 36.59 -18.01
N GLY A 124 -12.51 36.18 -19.00
CA GLY A 124 -11.52 37.01 -19.67
C GLY A 124 -12.04 37.94 -20.77
N VAL A 125 -13.35 38.09 -20.96
CA VAL A 125 -13.94 39.04 -21.92
C VAL A 125 -14.53 40.24 -21.20
N PRO A 126 -13.77 41.33 -20.98
CA PRO A 126 -14.36 42.65 -21.07
C PRO A 126 -14.51 42.99 -22.55
N GLU A 127 -15.70 42.77 -23.12
CA GLU A 127 -16.09 43.37 -24.40
C GLU A 127 -16.28 44.87 -24.15
N ALA A 128 -15.16 45.60 -24.08
CA ALA A 128 -15.15 47.02 -24.32
C ALA A 128 -15.41 47.20 -25.82
N GLU A 129 -16.67 47.43 -26.14
CA GLU A 129 -17.13 47.98 -27.41
C GLU A 129 -16.14 49.07 -27.87
N PRO A 130 -15.39 48.86 -28.98
CA PRO A 130 -14.44 49.85 -29.43
C PRO A 130 -15.23 51.04 -29.97
N ALA A 131 -15.23 52.12 -29.19
CA ALA A 131 -15.62 53.44 -29.65
C ALA A 131 -14.92 53.73 -30.98
N ALA A 132 -15.75 54.01 -31.99
CA ALA A 132 -15.32 54.35 -33.33
C ALA A 132 -14.26 55.46 -33.31
N ALA A 133 -13.07 55.15 -33.82
CA ALA A 133 -12.03 56.11 -34.14
C ALA A 133 -11.71 56.05 -35.65
N PRO A 134 -11.29 57.18 -36.25
CA PRO A 134 -11.56 57.49 -37.65
C PRO A 134 -10.61 56.81 -38.62
N ARG A 135 -11.13 56.56 -39.83
CA ARG A 135 -10.40 56.01 -40.99
C ARG A 135 -9.13 56.81 -41.30
N PRO A 136 -7.97 56.17 -41.47
CA PRO A 136 -6.84 56.79 -42.14
C PRO A 136 -7.01 56.75 -43.68
N PRO A 137 -6.46 57.74 -44.40
CA PRO A 137 -6.59 57.85 -45.84
C PRO A 137 -5.70 56.85 -46.59
N SER A 138 -6.19 56.49 -47.77
CA SER A 138 -5.62 55.59 -48.77
C SER A 138 -4.21 55.99 -49.23
N GLY A 139 -3.33 55.00 -49.43
CA GLY A 139 -2.02 55.14 -50.08
C GLY A 139 -1.29 53.78 -50.16
N PRO A 140 -0.39 53.58 -51.13
CA PRO A 140 -0.68 52.66 -52.24
C PRO A 140 0.03 51.30 -52.21
N THR A 141 -0.64 50.37 -52.89
CA THR A 141 -0.21 49.13 -53.55
C THR A 141 1.30 48.91 -53.73
N PHE A 142 1.82 47.79 -53.20
CA PHE A 142 3.01 47.13 -53.72
C PHE A 142 2.87 45.59 -53.73
N LEU A 143 2.72 45.08 -54.95
CA LEU A 143 3.26 43.88 -55.60
C LEU A 143 3.50 42.58 -54.80
N GLU A 144 2.78 41.55 -55.28
CA GLU A 144 3.10 40.12 -55.33
C GLU A 144 4.59 39.77 -55.53
N ALA A 145 5.05 38.76 -54.79
CA ALA A 145 5.99 37.74 -55.26
C ALA A 145 5.80 36.49 -54.38
N SER A 146 5.11 35.47 -54.89
CA SER A 146 5.67 34.27 -55.52
C SER A 146 6.26 33.24 -54.54
N VAL A 147 5.43 32.23 -54.30
CA VAL A 147 5.74 30.89 -53.78
C VAL A 147 6.72 30.16 -54.72
N PRO A 148 7.68 29.39 -54.18
CA PRO A 148 8.11 28.17 -54.85
C PRO A 148 7.73 26.90 -54.09
N LYS A 149 7.38 25.92 -54.92
CA LYS A 149 6.85 24.59 -54.67
C LYS A 149 7.98 23.59 -54.40
N ALA A 150 7.62 22.54 -53.69
CA ALA A 150 8.43 21.44 -53.17
C ALA A 150 9.39 20.77 -54.16
N ASP A 151 10.49 20.22 -53.62
CA ASP A 151 11.21 19.10 -54.22
C ASP A 151 11.57 18.01 -53.19
N LYS A 152 11.51 16.76 -53.67
CA LYS A 152 11.67 15.50 -52.95
C LYS A 152 13.08 15.28 -52.38
N PRO A 153 13.24 14.48 -51.32
CA PRO A 153 14.55 14.01 -50.88
C PRO A 153 15.02 12.80 -51.72
N PRO A 154 16.32 12.68 -52.06
CA PRO A 154 16.87 11.45 -52.58
C PRO A 154 17.22 10.46 -51.46
N GLU A 155 16.90 9.19 -51.69
CA GLU A 155 17.53 8.02 -51.07
C GLU A 155 19.06 8.15 -51.12
N SER A 156 19.72 7.91 -49.99
CA SER A 156 21.17 7.66 -49.96
C SER A 156 21.49 6.55 -48.97
N ALA A 157 21.98 5.48 -49.58
CA ALA A 157 22.70 4.32 -49.10
C ALA A 157 23.22 4.35 -47.65
N MET A 158 22.85 3.29 -46.91
CA MET A 158 23.53 2.82 -45.72
C MET A 158 24.95 2.34 -46.08
N THR A 159 25.96 2.96 -45.49
CA THR A 159 27.28 2.35 -45.27
C THR A 159 27.51 2.17 -43.77
N PRO A 160 28.06 1.04 -43.32
CA PRO A 160 28.30 0.78 -41.90
C PRO A 160 29.50 1.61 -41.40
N VAL A 161 29.28 2.44 -40.39
CA VAL A 161 30.33 3.17 -39.68
C VAL A 161 30.86 2.29 -38.55
N THR A 162 32.09 1.85 -38.69
CA THR A 162 32.91 1.26 -37.64
C THR A 162 33.24 2.33 -36.59
N PRO A 163 33.07 2.08 -35.27
CA PRO A 163 33.44 3.06 -34.25
C PRO A 163 34.96 3.20 -34.15
N PRO A 164 35.51 4.43 -34.05
CA PRO A 164 36.93 4.65 -33.84
C PRO A 164 37.34 4.34 -32.40
N HIS A 165 38.56 3.82 -32.27
CA HIS A 165 39.28 3.54 -31.03
C HIS A 165 39.22 4.69 -30.02
N ALA A 166 38.91 4.34 -28.76
CA ALA A 166 39.06 5.22 -27.63
C ALA A 166 40.54 5.52 -27.37
N PRO A 167 40.94 6.79 -27.15
CA PRO A 167 42.31 7.12 -26.78
C PRO A 167 42.60 6.67 -25.34
N GLU A 168 43.74 5.99 -25.18
CA GLU A 168 44.33 5.62 -23.89
C GLU A 168 44.61 6.88 -23.06
N ILE A 169 44.04 6.94 -21.86
CA ILE A 169 44.34 7.97 -20.87
C ILE A 169 45.65 7.57 -20.17
N PRO A 170 46.72 8.37 -20.23
CA PRO A 170 47.95 8.07 -19.51
C PRO A 170 47.73 8.15 -18.00
N ARG A 171 48.18 7.10 -17.30
CA ARG A 171 48.21 7.01 -15.84
C ARG A 171 49.11 8.11 -15.28
N SER A 172 48.48 9.14 -14.71
CA SER A 172 49.18 10.21 -14.01
C SER A 172 49.72 9.68 -12.67
N THR A 173 51.04 9.61 -12.59
CA THR A 173 51.81 9.50 -11.35
C THR A 173 51.67 10.79 -10.55
N LEU A 174 51.02 10.73 -9.39
CA LEU A 174 51.06 11.80 -8.39
C LEU A 174 52.01 11.39 -7.26
N PRO A 175 52.91 12.30 -6.81
CA PRO A 175 53.82 12.05 -5.70
C PRO A 175 53.07 12.08 -4.34
N PRO A 176 53.56 11.37 -3.32
CA PRO A 176 52.98 11.41 -1.98
C PRO A 176 53.68 12.50 -1.17
N GLU A 177 53.04 13.64 -0.93
CA GLU A 177 53.26 14.44 0.29
C GLU A 177 52.39 15.70 0.34
N ALA A 178 52.01 16.06 1.57
CA ALA A 178 51.49 17.35 2.02
C ALA A 178 50.01 17.67 1.74
N LEU A 179 49.11 17.01 2.47
CA LEU A 179 47.88 17.65 2.98
C LEU A 179 47.61 17.20 4.43
N ALA A 180 48.39 17.76 5.35
CA ALA A 180 48.06 17.78 6.77
C ALA A 180 46.84 18.69 6.98
N LEU A 181 45.64 18.11 6.88
CA LEU A 181 44.41 18.74 7.34
C LEU A 181 44.50 18.93 8.85
N ARG A 182 44.75 20.18 9.27
CA ARG A 182 44.58 20.63 10.66
C ARG A 182 43.14 20.38 11.09
N VAL A 183 42.95 19.35 11.91
CA VAL A 183 41.73 19.13 12.68
C VAL A 183 41.65 20.25 13.73
N PRO A 184 40.57 21.07 13.77
CA PRO A 184 40.39 22.02 14.85
C PRO A 184 40.23 21.28 16.19
N PRO A 185 40.77 21.81 17.30
CA PRO A 185 40.66 21.15 18.60
C PRO A 185 39.19 20.98 19.00
N ARG A 186 38.89 19.77 19.48
CA ARG A 186 37.59 19.40 20.06
C ARG A 186 37.31 20.32 21.25
N PRO A 187 36.16 21.01 21.31
CA PRO A 187 35.82 21.81 22.49
C PRO A 187 35.76 20.90 23.72
N GLU A 188 36.46 21.30 24.77
CA GLU A 188 36.42 20.65 26.08
C GLU A 188 34.98 20.61 26.60
N PRO A 189 34.58 19.52 27.28
CA PRO A 189 33.26 19.43 27.90
C PRO A 189 33.17 20.50 29.00
N ALA A 190 32.31 21.49 28.78
CA ALA A 190 31.94 22.46 29.80
C ALA A 190 31.48 21.71 31.05
N ALA A 191 32.04 22.12 32.19
CA ALA A 191 31.75 21.57 33.50
C ALA A 191 30.22 21.45 33.71
N ALA A 192 29.80 20.25 34.10
CA ALA A 192 28.42 19.91 34.38
C ALA A 192 27.82 20.93 35.36
N ALA A 193 26.76 21.60 34.92
CA ALA A 193 25.91 22.37 35.81
C ALA A 193 25.35 21.43 36.90
N PRO A 194 25.28 21.87 38.17
CA PRO A 194 24.74 21.06 39.24
C PRO A 194 23.28 20.67 38.93
N HIS A 195 23.00 19.37 39.04
CA HIS A 195 21.67 18.82 38.89
C HIS A 195 20.66 19.56 39.79
N PRO A 196 19.48 19.93 39.29
CA PRO A 196 18.40 20.41 40.16
C PRO A 196 18.02 19.31 41.17
N PRO A 197 17.66 19.68 42.41
CA PRO A 197 17.31 18.72 43.45
C PRO A 197 16.11 17.87 43.00
N ALA A 198 16.20 16.57 43.31
CA ALA A 198 15.17 15.60 42.99
C ALA A 198 13.81 16.03 43.57
N PRO A 199 12.71 15.92 42.80
CA PRO A 199 11.39 16.20 43.32
C PRO A 199 11.07 15.24 44.49
N PRO A 200 10.34 15.71 45.53
CA PRO A 200 9.99 14.89 46.67
C PRO A 200 9.15 13.69 46.22
N ALA A 201 9.44 12.53 46.83
CA ALA A 201 8.73 11.29 46.56
C ALA A 201 7.22 11.47 46.80
N PRO A 202 6.36 11.00 45.87
CA PRO A 202 4.91 11.08 46.06
C PRO A 202 4.50 10.27 47.29
N ALA A 203 3.63 10.87 48.11
CA ALA A 203 3.07 10.22 49.28
C ALA A 203 2.35 8.92 48.90
N PRO A 204 2.40 7.87 49.75
CA PRO A 204 1.77 6.59 49.45
C PRO A 204 0.26 6.77 49.26
N ALA A 205 -0.22 6.34 48.09
CA ALA A 205 -1.65 6.33 47.78
C ALA A 205 -2.40 5.48 48.80
N ALA A 206 -3.49 6.05 49.34
CA ALA A 206 -4.38 5.36 50.25
C ALA A 206 -4.91 4.06 49.62
N ALA A 207 -4.98 3.01 50.43
CA ALA A 207 -5.46 1.70 50.01
C ALA A 207 -6.85 1.78 49.37
N PRO A 208 -7.10 1.06 48.25
CA PRO A 208 -8.39 1.05 47.60
C PRO A 208 -9.45 0.45 48.53
N GLN A 209 -10.52 1.20 48.77
CA GLN A 209 -11.71 0.71 49.46
C GLN A 209 -12.35 -0.43 48.64
N PRO A 210 -12.81 -1.51 49.28
CA PRO A 210 -13.48 -2.61 48.59
C PRO A 210 -14.79 -2.11 47.98
N ALA A 211 -14.93 -2.30 46.67
CA ALA A 211 -16.14 -1.98 45.93
C ALA A 211 -17.33 -2.77 46.48
N ALA A 212 -18.41 -2.06 46.81
CA ALA A 212 -19.69 -2.64 47.17
C ALA A 212 -20.21 -3.53 46.02
N ALA A 213 -20.64 -4.74 46.37
CA ALA A 213 -21.15 -5.73 45.43
C ALA A 213 -22.37 -5.18 44.66
N ALA A 214 -22.28 -5.18 43.33
CA ALA A 214 -23.40 -4.87 42.46
C ALA A 214 -24.51 -5.92 42.62
N PRO A 215 -25.80 -5.52 42.63
CA PRO A 215 -26.91 -6.45 42.72
C PRO A 215 -26.99 -7.33 41.46
N ARG A 216 -27.19 -8.63 41.65
CA ARG A 216 -27.35 -9.61 40.57
C ARG A 216 -28.61 -9.28 39.75
N PRO A 217 -28.54 -9.29 38.40
CA PRO A 217 -29.74 -9.17 37.59
C PRO A 217 -30.62 -10.42 37.74
N THR A 218 -31.91 -10.19 37.98
CA THR A 218 -32.97 -11.20 37.95
C THR A 218 -33.15 -11.73 36.52
N PRO A 219 -33.27 -13.05 36.32
CA PRO A 219 -33.50 -13.61 34.99
C PRO A 219 -34.94 -13.33 34.53
N VAL A 220 -35.08 -12.72 33.36
CA VAL A 220 -36.35 -12.54 32.65
C VAL A 220 -36.71 -13.86 31.96
N PRO A 221 -37.94 -14.39 32.10
CA PRO A 221 -38.33 -15.63 31.42
C PRO A 221 -38.52 -15.40 29.92
N LEU A 222 -37.89 -16.26 29.11
CA LEU A 222 -38.10 -16.31 27.66
C LEU A 222 -39.54 -16.80 27.34
N PRO A 223 -40.24 -16.18 26.37
CA PRO A 223 -41.50 -16.72 25.86
C PRO A 223 -41.23 -17.99 25.04
N ALA A 224 -41.91 -19.08 25.42
CA ALA A 224 -41.87 -20.35 24.72
C ALA A 224 -42.57 -20.25 23.36
N ALA A 225 -41.80 -20.23 22.28
CA ALA A 225 -42.32 -20.45 20.93
C ALA A 225 -42.45 -21.95 20.67
N ALA A 226 -43.67 -22.40 20.35
CA ALA A 226 -43.96 -23.77 19.96
C ALA A 226 -43.26 -24.13 18.63
N PRO A 227 -42.76 -25.38 18.47
CA PRO A 227 -42.12 -25.80 17.23
C PRO A 227 -43.13 -25.92 16.07
N PRO A 228 -42.74 -25.59 14.83
CA PRO A 228 -43.62 -25.75 13.68
C PRO A 228 -43.88 -27.24 13.38
N LYS A 229 -45.14 -27.58 13.08
CA LYS A 229 -45.55 -28.90 12.62
C LYS A 229 -44.96 -29.17 11.23
N LEU A 230 -44.14 -30.20 11.11
CA LEU A 230 -43.70 -30.78 9.84
C LEU A 230 -44.91 -31.37 9.12
N VAL A 231 -45.23 -30.85 7.95
CA VAL A 231 -46.21 -31.43 7.02
C VAL A 231 -45.46 -32.41 6.10
N PRO A 232 -45.90 -33.67 5.94
CA PRO A 232 -45.22 -34.63 5.07
C PRO A 232 -45.40 -34.25 3.60
N SER A 233 -44.29 -34.12 2.88
CA SER A 233 -44.25 -33.91 1.44
C SER A 233 -44.50 -35.24 0.72
N THR A 234 -45.60 -35.33 -0.03
CA THR A 234 -45.91 -36.41 -0.98
C THR A 234 -45.06 -36.24 -2.24
N ALA A 235 -43.96 -36.99 -2.35
CA ALA A 235 -43.28 -37.23 -3.61
C ALA A 235 -43.75 -38.57 -4.22
N PRO A 236 -43.94 -38.66 -5.55
CA PRO A 236 -44.41 -39.88 -6.21
C PRO A 236 -43.29 -40.94 -6.27
N ARG A 237 -43.65 -42.18 -5.91
CA ARG A 237 -42.78 -43.37 -6.04
C ARG A 237 -42.61 -43.72 -7.52
N LEU A 238 -41.39 -43.64 -8.04
CA LEU A 238 -40.99 -44.32 -9.28
C LEU A 238 -40.52 -45.75 -8.96
N ALA A 239 -40.97 -46.69 -9.78
CA ALA A 239 -40.76 -48.12 -9.65
C ALA A 239 -39.27 -48.52 -9.79
N PRO A 240 -38.83 -49.62 -9.16
CA PRO A 240 -37.45 -50.09 -9.28
C PRO A 240 -37.23 -50.76 -10.64
N LEU A 241 -36.24 -50.25 -11.39
CA LEU A 241 -35.65 -50.93 -12.54
C LEU A 241 -34.82 -52.12 -12.06
N GLN A 242 -35.18 -53.31 -12.52
CA GLN A 242 -34.39 -54.54 -12.37
C GLN A 242 -33.10 -54.43 -13.19
N ALA A 243 -31.94 -54.67 -12.56
CA ALA A 243 -30.67 -54.88 -13.24
C ALA A 243 -30.30 -56.38 -13.26
N PRO A 244 -29.71 -56.91 -14.34
CA PRO A 244 -29.43 -58.34 -14.47
C PRO A 244 -28.12 -58.77 -13.78
N LEU A 245 -28.23 -59.96 -13.18
CA LEU A 245 -27.25 -61.02 -12.91
C LEU A 245 -25.73 -60.75 -13.03
N GLN A 246 -25.09 -60.96 -11.88
CA GLN A 246 -23.90 -61.80 -11.60
C GLN A 246 -22.60 -61.60 -12.41
N ALA A 247 -21.59 -61.06 -11.72
CA ALA A 247 -20.18 -61.39 -11.90
C ALA A 247 -19.59 -61.82 -10.52
N PRO A 248 -18.60 -62.72 -10.48
CA PRO A 248 -18.23 -63.46 -9.27
C PRO A 248 -17.55 -62.58 -8.20
N LEU A 249 -17.93 -62.86 -6.95
CA LEU A 249 -17.34 -62.33 -5.72
C LEU A 249 -15.82 -62.53 -5.70
N GLN A 250 -15.07 -61.48 -6.01
CA GLN A 250 -13.71 -61.36 -5.49
C GLN A 250 -13.80 -60.89 -4.04
N ALA A 251 -13.12 -61.64 -3.16
CA ALA A 251 -13.05 -61.35 -1.73
C ALA A 251 -12.63 -59.88 -1.50
N PRO A 252 -13.28 -59.16 -0.56
CA PRO A 252 -12.85 -57.81 -0.25
C PRO A 252 -11.46 -57.87 0.37
N LEU A 253 -10.47 -57.33 -0.33
CA LEU A 253 -9.27 -56.78 0.29
C LEU A 253 -9.78 -55.88 1.42
N GLN A 254 -9.40 -56.21 2.66
CA GLN A 254 -9.70 -55.42 3.84
C GLN A 254 -9.33 -53.97 3.54
N ALA A 255 -10.34 -53.12 3.35
CA ALA A 255 -10.13 -51.69 3.34
C ALA A 255 -9.59 -51.33 4.73
N PRO A 256 -8.39 -50.71 4.83
CA PRO A 256 -7.92 -50.24 6.13
C PRO A 256 -8.98 -49.29 6.69
N ALA A 257 -9.29 -49.47 7.98
CA ALA A 257 -10.23 -48.63 8.70
C ALA A 257 -9.90 -47.15 8.45
N PRO A 258 -10.91 -46.26 8.31
CA PRO A 258 -10.67 -44.83 8.16
C PRO A 258 -9.84 -44.37 9.35
N GLN A 259 -8.57 -44.06 9.10
CA GLN A 259 -7.71 -43.53 10.14
C GLN A 259 -8.28 -42.17 10.55
N PRO A 260 -8.30 -41.85 11.87
CA PRO A 260 -8.64 -40.50 12.30
C PRO A 260 -7.73 -39.52 11.54
N PRO A 261 -8.22 -38.33 11.13
CA PRO A 261 -7.40 -37.37 10.41
C PRO A 261 -6.16 -37.10 11.26
N GLU A 262 -5.00 -37.54 10.80
CA GLU A 262 -3.73 -37.15 11.37
C GLU A 262 -3.71 -35.63 11.31
N ILE A 263 -3.75 -35.00 12.48
CA ILE A 263 -3.42 -33.58 12.63
C ILE A 263 -1.92 -33.51 12.33
N ARG A 264 -1.61 -33.43 11.03
CA ARG A 264 -0.26 -33.15 10.57
C ARG A 264 0.11 -31.79 11.17
N PRO A 265 1.29 -31.64 11.78
CA PRO A 265 1.79 -30.31 12.10
C PRO A 265 1.78 -29.47 10.81
N PRO A 266 1.46 -28.16 10.90
CA PRO A 266 1.46 -27.29 9.72
C PRO A 266 2.80 -27.46 9.00
N ALA A 267 2.74 -27.81 7.72
CA ALA A 267 3.94 -27.92 6.91
C ALA A 267 4.64 -26.56 6.94
N ALA A 268 5.93 -26.54 7.28
CA ALA A 268 6.75 -25.35 7.07
C ALA A 268 6.57 -24.90 5.61
N PRO A 269 6.51 -23.57 5.34
CA PRO A 269 6.38 -23.08 3.98
C PRO A 269 7.47 -23.73 3.12
N ARG A 270 7.04 -24.45 2.08
CA ARG A 270 7.98 -25.18 1.23
C ARG A 270 8.91 -24.19 0.57
N THR A 271 10.20 -24.46 0.74
CA THR A 271 11.30 -23.78 0.09
C THR A 271 11.13 -23.90 -1.44
N GLY A 272 10.84 -22.79 -2.11
CA GLY A 272 10.85 -22.72 -3.58
C GLY A 272 9.54 -22.37 -4.29
N GLU A 273 8.46 -22.02 -3.60
CA GLU A 273 7.21 -21.51 -4.23
C GLU A 273 6.98 -20.03 -3.89
N TRP A 274 7.97 -19.20 -4.23
CA TRP A 274 7.95 -17.76 -3.93
C TRP A 274 7.38 -16.93 -5.09
N GLY A 275 7.14 -17.51 -6.26
CA GLY A 275 6.69 -16.76 -7.44
C GLY A 275 7.67 -15.62 -7.78
N ALA A 276 7.15 -14.45 -8.15
CA ALA A 276 7.98 -13.27 -8.42
C ALA A 276 8.42 -12.49 -7.17
N LEU A 277 8.13 -12.99 -5.96
CA LEU A 277 8.50 -12.32 -4.72
C LEU A 277 10.01 -12.00 -4.63
N PRO A 278 10.95 -12.88 -5.03
CA PRO A 278 12.37 -12.55 -5.01
C PRO A 278 12.73 -11.37 -5.92
N ALA A 279 12.16 -11.32 -7.12
CA ALA A 279 12.34 -10.19 -8.05
C ALA A 279 11.73 -8.91 -7.47
N ARG A 280 10.60 -9.01 -6.76
CA ARG A 280 9.99 -7.87 -6.07
C ARG A 280 10.87 -7.33 -4.94
N LEU A 281 11.45 -8.22 -4.14
CA LEU A 281 12.39 -7.86 -3.07
C LEU A 281 13.62 -7.14 -3.62
N LEU A 282 14.18 -7.64 -4.72
CA LEU A 282 15.27 -7.01 -5.45
C LEU A 282 14.88 -5.60 -5.94
N GLY A 283 13.67 -5.42 -6.46
CA GLY A 283 13.15 -4.11 -6.87
C GLY A 283 12.95 -3.14 -5.70
N LEU A 284 12.59 -3.64 -4.52
CA LEU A 284 12.35 -2.82 -3.32
C LEU A 284 13.62 -2.40 -2.60
N LEU A 285 14.59 -3.31 -2.52
CA LEU A 285 15.80 -3.16 -1.71
C LEU A 285 17.06 -2.88 -2.54
N GLY A 286 16.97 -3.05 -3.86
CA GLY A 286 18.09 -2.95 -4.78
C GLY A 286 18.95 -4.22 -4.80
N HIS A 287 20.05 -4.19 -5.56
CA HIS A 287 20.87 -5.37 -5.88
C HIS A 287 21.62 -6.01 -4.70
N GLY A 288 21.61 -5.40 -3.51
CA GLY A 288 22.26 -5.96 -2.31
C GLY A 288 23.78 -6.15 -2.38
N ALA A 289 24.41 -5.87 -3.52
CA ALA A 289 25.83 -6.12 -3.73
C ALA A 289 26.69 -5.32 -2.72
N GLY A 290 27.47 -6.03 -1.91
CA GLY A 290 28.30 -5.44 -0.86
C GLY A 290 27.54 -4.98 0.39
N GLN A 291 26.23 -5.26 0.50
CA GLN A 291 25.45 -5.00 1.71
C GLN A 291 25.55 -6.19 2.66
N ARG A 292 25.53 -5.88 3.97
CA ARG A 292 25.38 -6.86 5.05
C ARG A 292 23.90 -7.00 5.38
N ILE A 293 23.38 -8.20 5.17
CA ILE A 293 21.96 -8.52 5.28
C ILE A 293 21.78 -9.53 6.40
N ALA A 294 21.03 -9.14 7.43
CA ALA A 294 20.56 -10.07 8.45
C ALA A 294 19.25 -10.71 8.02
N THR A 295 19.07 -11.99 8.34
CA THR A 295 17.87 -12.76 8.02
C THR A 295 17.24 -13.29 9.30
N PHE A 296 15.94 -13.11 9.49
CA PHE A 296 15.21 -13.52 10.70
C PHE A 296 13.98 -14.33 10.31
N GLY A 297 13.81 -15.49 10.93
CA GLY A 297 12.71 -16.41 10.66
C GLY A 297 13.12 -17.58 9.74
N PRO A 298 12.37 -18.70 9.77
CA PRO A 298 12.82 -20.00 9.27
C PRO A 298 13.04 -20.05 7.75
N ALA A 299 12.38 -19.19 6.98
CA ALA A 299 12.48 -19.14 5.53
C ALA A 299 13.19 -17.87 5.00
N ALA A 300 13.65 -16.99 5.89
CA ALA A 300 14.23 -15.71 5.49
C ALA A 300 15.55 -15.88 4.75
N SER A 301 16.39 -16.83 5.18
CA SER A 301 17.67 -17.13 4.53
C SER A 301 17.48 -17.61 3.09
N ASP A 302 16.52 -18.50 2.86
CA ASP A 302 16.23 -19.04 1.52
C ASP A 302 15.67 -17.95 0.61
N LEU A 303 14.76 -17.11 1.12
CA LEU A 303 14.22 -15.99 0.34
C LEU A 303 15.30 -14.95 0.03
N ALA A 304 16.18 -14.63 0.98
CA ALA A 304 17.31 -13.74 0.75
C ALA A 304 18.25 -14.29 -0.32
N ALA A 305 18.60 -15.58 -0.25
CA ALA A 305 19.45 -16.24 -1.23
C ALA A 305 18.84 -16.25 -2.63
N ALA A 306 17.51 -16.39 -2.75
CA ALA A 306 16.80 -16.29 -4.02
C ALA A 306 16.69 -14.85 -4.56
N SER A 307 16.76 -13.84 -3.69
CA SER A 307 16.48 -12.43 -4.05
C SER A 307 17.72 -11.61 -4.36
N PHE A 308 18.83 -11.86 -3.65
CA PHE A 308 20.01 -11.00 -3.71
C PHE A 308 21.17 -11.64 -4.47
N ALA A 309 22.07 -10.79 -4.96
CA ALA A 309 23.29 -11.26 -5.61
C ALA A 309 24.15 -12.08 -4.65
N ALA A 310 24.91 -13.05 -5.20
CA ALA A 310 25.85 -13.89 -4.43
C ALA A 310 26.93 -13.10 -3.67
N SER A 311 27.13 -11.82 -4.00
CA SER A 311 28.04 -10.92 -3.30
C SER A 311 27.45 -10.26 -2.06
N ALA A 312 26.17 -10.48 -1.74
CA ALA A 312 25.56 -10.06 -0.49
C ALA A 312 26.09 -10.92 0.67
N MET A 313 26.37 -10.27 1.81
CA MET A 313 26.82 -10.97 3.02
C MET A 313 25.61 -11.29 3.88
N LEU A 314 25.11 -12.53 3.79
CA LEU A 314 23.99 -13.01 4.59
C LEU A 314 24.48 -13.44 5.98
N SER A 315 23.81 -12.96 7.02
CA SER A 315 24.00 -13.40 8.41
C SER A 315 22.67 -13.93 8.95
N ASP A 316 22.73 -15.06 9.65
CA ASP A 316 21.57 -15.60 10.35
C ASP A 316 21.33 -14.80 11.63
N GLY A 317 20.11 -14.29 11.80
CA GLY A 317 19.66 -13.56 12.98
C GLY A 317 19.41 -14.45 14.20
N ALA A 318 19.41 -15.77 14.03
CA ALA A 318 19.46 -16.72 15.14
C ALA A 318 20.77 -16.61 15.94
N ASP A 319 21.86 -16.21 15.28
CA ASP A 319 23.14 -15.96 15.91
C ASP A 319 23.24 -14.52 16.46
N PRO A 320 24.02 -14.29 17.52
CA PRO A 320 24.21 -12.95 18.07
C PRO A 320 24.94 -12.05 17.07
N LEU A 321 24.18 -11.17 16.43
CA LEU A 321 24.71 -10.16 15.51
C LEU A 321 25.30 -8.97 16.28
N PRO A 322 26.45 -8.43 15.85
CA PRO A 322 26.99 -7.21 16.43
C PRO A 322 26.03 -6.03 16.23
N GLU A 323 25.98 -5.15 17.21
CA GLU A 323 25.10 -3.97 17.16
C GLU A 323 25.51 -3.03 16.03
N ALA A 324 24.51 -2.46 15.33
CA ALA A 324 24.71 -1.53 14.22
C ALA A 324 25.64 -2.05 13.10
N SER A 325 25.72 -3.36 12.91
CA SER A 325 26.58 -4.01 11.92
C SER A 325 25.90 -4.32 10.60
N GLN A 326 24.58 -4.20 10.51
CA GLN A 326 23.83 -4.62 9.33
C GLN A 326 23.29 -3.41 8.57
N ASP A 327 23.29 -3.52 7.25
CA ASP A 327 22.75 -2.47 6.38
C ASP A 327 21.26 -2.73 6.11
N LEU A 328 20.89 -4.01 6.07
CA LEU A 328 19.55 -4.50 5.80
C LEU A 328 19.16 -5.67 6.72
N ALA A 329 17.87 -5.80 7.03
CA ALA A 329 17.30 -6.95 7.71
C ALA A 329 16.08 -7.45 6.93
N LEU A 330 16.08 -8.73 6.55
CA LEU A 330 14.92 -9.42 5.97
C LEU A 330 14.29 -10.30 7.05
N ILE A 331 13.00 -10.12 7.30
CA ILE A 331 12.29 -10.75 8.42
C ILE A 331 11.08 -11.48 7.85
N LEU A 332 11.01 -12.80 8.05
CA LEU A 332 9.87 -13.65 7.72
C LEU A 332 9.33 -14.29 9.00
N PRO A 333 8.61 -13.50 9.82
CA PRO A 333 8.26 -13.90 11.16
C PRO A 333 7.00 -14.75 11.15
N ASP A 334 6.86 -15.60 12.15
CA ASP A 334 5.54 -16.05 12.56
C ASP A 334 4.87 -15.00 13.48
N ALA A 335 3.59 -15.19 13.79
CA ALA A 335 2.86 -14.21 14.59
C ALA A 335 3.42 -14.05 16.02
N ALA A 336 4.04 -15.09 16.58
CA ALA A 336 4.57 -15.09 17.93
C ALA A 336 6.00 -14.52 17.99
N SER A 337 6.81 -14.73 16.95
CA SER A 337 8.22 -14.32 16.88
C SER A 337 8.40 -12.86 16.47
N LEU A 338 7.42 -12.28 15.76
CA LEU A 338 7.49 -10.93 15.17
C LEU A 338 8.06 -9.84 16.12
N PRO A 339 7.60 -9.66 17.38
CA PRO A 339 8.13 -8.60 18.24
C PRO A 339 9.62 -8.79 18.58
N GLY A 340 10.03 -10.05 18.85
CA GLY A 340 11.40 -10.39 19.20
C GLY A 340 12.35 -10.22 18.02
N GLU A 341 11.96 -10.71 16.85
CA GLU A 341 12.75 -10.58 15.61
C GLU A 341 12.91 -9.12 15.19
N LEU A 342 11.84 -8.30 15.29
CA LEU A 342 11.93 -6.87 15.00
C LEU A 342 12.88 -6.13 15.96
N ALA A 343 12.86 -6.48 17.24
CA ALA A 343 13.77 -5.88 18.22
C ALA A 343 15.24 -6.26 17.95
N GLN A 344 15.50 -7.52 17.60
CA GLN A 344 16.84 -7.98 17.22
C GLN A 344 17.32 -7.31 15.93
N ALA A 345 16.46 -7.25 14.91
CA ALA A 345 16.75 -6.54 13.66
C ALA A 345 17.06 -5.06 13.91
N ALA A 346 16.24 -4.38 14.71
CA ALA A 346 16.45 -2.99 15.06
C ALA A 346 17.80 -2.76 15.76
N ARG A 347 18.25 -3.68 16.63
CA ARG A 347 19.58 -3.60 17.26
C ARG A 347 20.71 -3.81 16.24
N ALA A 348 20.59 -4.83 15.39
CA ALA A 348 21.61 -5.20 14.42
C ALA A 348 21.79 -4.14 13.32
N LEU A 349 20.74 -3.43 12.92
CA LEU A 349 20.78 -2.42 11.87
C LEU A 349 21.61 -1.19 12.27
N ARG A 350 22.39 -0.64 11.34
CA ARG A 350 23.01 0.68 11.49
C ARG A 350 21.95 1.80 11.42
N PRO A 351 22.21 3.01 11.97
CA PRO A 351 21.32 4.15 11.77
C PRO A 351 21.02 4.38 10.28
N GLY A 352 19.74 4.55 9.93
CA GLY A 352 19.28 4.64 8.54
C GLY A 352 19.23 3.31 7.76
N GLY A 353 19.62 2.19 8.37
CA GLY A 353 19.46 0.84 7.81
C GLY A 353 18.00 0.47 7.61
N LEU A 354 17.75 -0.51 6.73
CA LEU A 354 16.39 -0.89 6.32
C LEU A 354 15.99 -2.25 6.88
N ALA A 355 14.76 -2.37 7.37
CA ALA A 355 14.14 -3.65 7.69
C ALA A 355 12.98 -3.91 6.73
N LEU A 356 12.89 -5.11 6.18
CA LEU A 356 11.77 -5.56 5.39
C LEU A 356 11.13 -6.79 6.03
N VAL A 357 9.89 -6.63 6.48
CA VAL A 357 9.05 -7.75 6.92
C VAL A 357 8.25 -8.27 5.74
N VAL A 358 8.33 -9.57 5.51
CA VAL A 358 7.52 -10.31 4.55
C VAL A 358 6.64 -11.26 5.36
N ALA A 359 5.33 -11.04 5.34
CA ALA A 359 4.40 -11.82 6.15
C ALA A 359 3.14 -12.21 5.39
N GLU A 360 2.58 -13.38 5.69
CA GLU A 360 1.25 -13.73 5.22
C GLU A 360 0.20 -12.75 5.77
N ASN A 361 -0.66 -12.24 4.90
CA ASN A 361 -1.69 -11.29 5.29
C ASN A 361 -2.88 -12.00 5.92
N ALA A 362 -3.17 -11.73 7.19
CA ALA A 362 -4.35 -12.25 7.89
C ALA A 362 -5.67 -11.77 7.26
N GLU A 363 -5.67 -10.61 6.60
CA GLU A 363 -6.85 -9.96 6.02
C GLU A 363 -7.00 -10.21 4.51
N SER A 364 -6.18 -11.10 3.95
CA SER A 364 -6.13 -11.38 2.51
C SER A 364 -7.51 -11.73 1.95
N LEU A 365 -7.69 -11.42 0.65
CA LEU A 365 -8.93 -11.75 -0.03
C LEU A 365 -9.22 -13.26 0.03
N GLY A 366 -8.18 -14.09 -0.12
CA GLY A 366 -8.29 -15.55 -0.03
C GLY A 366 -8.83 -16.01 1.33
N ARG A 367 -8.33 -15.43 2.44
CA ARG A 367 -8.80 -15.77 3.79
C ARG A 367 -10.24 -15.34 4.03
N ARG A 368 -10.61 -14.15 3.57
CA ARG A 368 -12.00 -13.67 3.65
C ARG A 368 -12.94 -14.54 2.82
N LEU A 369 -12.52 -14.96 1.63
CA LEU A 369 -13.28 -15.87 0.79
C LEU A 369 -13.43 -17.25 1.44
N ALA A 370 -12.34 -17.81 1.96
CA ALA A 370 -12.36 -19.09 2.68
C ALA A 370 -13.33 -19.04 3.87
N ALA A 371 -13.27 -17.98 4.68
CA ALA A 371 -14.19 -17.78 5.80
C ALA A 371 -15.65 -17.64 5.34
N ALA A 372 -15.92 -16.88 4.27
CA ALA A 372 -17.26 -16.75 3.70
C ALA A 372 -17.82 -18.08 3.17
N LEU A 373 -16.94 -18.99 2.73
CA LEU A 373 -17.27 -20.35 2.30
C LEU A 373 -17.29 -21.36 3.46
N GLY A 374 -17.12 -20.94 4.71
CA GLY A 374 -17.09 -21.81 5.88
C GLY A 374 -15.85 -22.71 5.97
N ARG A 375 -14.76 -22.35 5.29
CA ARG A 375 -13.47 -23.08 5.31
C ARG A 375 -12.56 -22.49 6.38
N GLN A 376 -11.85 -23.37 7.09
CA GLN A 376 -10.82 -22.94 8.05
C GLN A 376 -9.53 -22.58 7.31
N ALA A 377 -8.85 -21.54 7.80
CA ALA A 377 -7.54 -21.17 7.30
C ALA A 377 -6.45 -22.03 7.92
N THR A 378 -5.41 -22.37 7.15
CA THR A 378 -4.35 -23.32 7.54
C THR A 378 -3.37 -22.76 8.56
N ALA A 379 -3.03 -21.46 8.51
CA ALA A 379 -2.10 -20.82 9.45
C ALA A 379 -2.57 -19.42 9.86
N PRO A 380 -2.25 -18.90 11.05
CA PRO A 380 -2.53 -17.50 11.40
C PRO A 380 -1.60 -16.55 10.64
N GLY A 381 -2.18 -15.61 9.88
CA GLY A 381 -1.41 -14.53 9.24
C GLY A 381 -1.15 -13.36 10.18
N LEU A 382 -0.46 -12.34 9.68
CA LEU A 382 -0.23 -11.06 10.34
C LEU A 382 -1.06 -9.94 9.71
N THR A 383 -1.44 -8.95 10.52
CA THR A 383 -2.10 -7.74 10.01
C THR A 383 -1.08 -6.62 9.82
N ALA A 384 -1.37 -5.68 8.93
CA ALA A 384 -0.55 -4.48 8.79
C ALA A 384 -0.47 -3.66 10.10
N ALA A 385 -1.55 -3.66 10.89
CA ALA A 385 -1.60 -2.98 12.18
C ALA A 385 -0.68 -3.64 13.22
N SER A 386 -0.68 -4.97 13.31
CA SER A 386 0.20 -5.71 14.24
C SER A 386 1.67 -5.52 13.89
N ILE A 387 2.03 -5.58 12.60
CA ILE A 387 3.41 -5.32 12.14
C ILE A 387 3.83 -3.90 12.49
N ARG A 388 2.97 -2.90 12.23
CA ARG A 388 3.26 -1.50 12.53
C ARG A 388 3.46 -1.26 14.03
N GLY A 389 2.59 -1.82 14.87
CA GLY A 389 2.69 -1.71 16.33
C GLY A 389 3.99 -2.31 16.86
N ALA A 390 4.34 -3.52 16.41
CA ALA A 390 5.59 -4.17 16.77
C ALA A 390 6.83 -3.40 16.28
N ALA A 391 6.79 -2.87 15.05
CA ALA A 391 7.86 -2.06 14.49
C ALA A 391 8.10 -0.78 15.30
N GLN A 392 7.03 -0.08 15.65
CA GLN A 392 7.10 1.12 16.49
C GLN A 392 7.69 0.81 17.87
N ALA A 393 7.28 -0.30 18.48
CA ALA A 393 7.84 -0.76 19.76
C ALA A 393 9.34 -1.08 19.66
N ALA A 394 9.80 -1.57 18.51
CA ALA A 394 11.22 -1.81 18.23
C ALA A 394 12.02 -0.56 17.83
N GLY A 395 11.38 0.61 17.73
CA GLY A 395 12.03 1.85 17.29
C GLY A 395 12.30 1.94 15.79
N LEU A 396 11.62 1.11 14.99
CA LEU A 396 11.68 1.15 13.53
C LEU A 396 10.58 2.09 13.00
N LEU A 397 10.93 2.89 11.99
CA LEU A 397 10.04 3.85 11.36
C LEU A 397 9.45 3.27 10.07
N PRO A 398 8.13 2.98 10.01
CA PRO A 398 7.42 2.59 8.80
C PRO A 398 7.73 3.51 7.61
N GLN A 399 8.14 2.95 6.48
CA GLN A 399 8.39 3.70 5.25
C GLN A 399 7.36 3.35 4.18
N ARG A 400 7.16 2.06 3.93
CA ARG A 400 6.33 1.55 2.82
C ARG A 400 5.63 0.27 3.24
N LEU A 401 4.36 0.15 2.84
CA LEU A 401 3.58 -1.07 2.98
C LEU A 401 3.01 -1.42 1.61
N GLU A 402 3.30 -2.62 1.13
CA GLU A 402 2.77 -3.14 -0.11
C GLU A 402 2.07 -4.48 0.08
N GLY A 403 1.19 -4.79 -0.86
CA GLY A 403 0.65 -6.12 -1.04
C GLY A 403 1.37 -6.82 -2.19
N HIS A 404 1.59 -8.12 -2.06
CA HIS A 404 2.07 -8.95 -3.15
C HIS A 404 1.18 -10.19 -3.35
N SER A 405 0.80 -10.41 -4.62
CA SER A 405 -0.10 -11.45 -5.14
C SER A 405 -1.53 -11.48 -4.58
N LEU A 406 -2.51 -11.82 -5.42
CA LEU A 406 -3.80 -12.35 -4.99
C LEU A 406 -3.74 -13.88 -5.11
N ASP A 407 -3.36 -14.56 -4.03
CA ASP A 407 -3.41 -16.02 -3.96
C ASP A 407 -4.69 -16.46 -3.19
N PRO A 408 -5.86 -16.55 -3.84
CA PRO A 408 -7.11 -16.86 -3.15
C PRO A 408 -7.10 -18.27 -2.54
N TRP A 409 -6.31 -19.20 -3.09
CA TRP A 409 -6.24 -20.58 -2.60
C TRP A 409 -5.35 -20.75 -1.37
N ARG A 410 -4.30 -19.93 -1.19
CA ARG A 410 -3.31 -20.08 -0.09
C ARG A 410 -3.94 -20.08 1.30
N ALA A 411 -5.10 -19.46 1.43
CA ALA A 411 -5.86 -19.49 2.67
C ALA A 411 -6.39 -20.88 3.04
N SER A 412 -6.62 -21.75 2.06
CA SER A 412 -7.33 -23.03 2.23
C SER A 412 -6.60 -24.24 1.65
N ALA A 413 -5.47 -24.02 0.98
CA ALA A 413 -4.67 -25.07 0.35
C ALA A 413 -3.19 -24.66 0.37
N ASP A 414 -2.33 -25.64 0.64
CA ASP A 414 -0.88 -25.45 0.69
C ASP A 414 -0.23 -25.38 -0.70
N SER A 415 -0.99 -25.67 -1.75
CA SER A 415 -0.51 -25.66 -3.13
C SER A 415 -1.52 -25.01 -4.07
N PRO A 416 -1.04 -24.38 -5.16
CA PRO A 416 -1.93 -23.82 -6.17
C PRO A 416 -2.80 -24.92 -6.82
N PRO A 417 -3.97 -24.55 -7.37
CA PRO A 417 -4.75 -25.44 -8.22
C PRO A 417 -3.87 -25.99 -9.36
N SER A 418 -4.12 -27.23 -9.76
CA SER A 418 -3.44 -27.83 -10.92
C SER A 418 -3.55 -26.90 -12.14
N GLY A 419 -2.40 -26.55 -12.72
CA GLY A 419 -2.29 -25.61 -13.84
C GLY A 419 -1.90 -24.18 -13.45
N LEU A 420 -1.82 -23.81 -12.17
CA LEU A 420 -1.25 -22.53 -11.71
C LEU A 420 0.20 -22.74 -11.26
N GLY A 421 1.10 -23.05 -12.20
CA GLY A 421 2.53 -23.14 -11.93
C GLY A 421 3.20 -21.76 -11.89
N GLU A 422 4.44 -21.68 -11.40
CA GLU A 422 5.21 -20.42 -11.33
C GLU A 422 5.42 -19.75 -12.71
N ALA A 423 5.47 -20.55 -13.78
CA ALA A 423 5.60 -20.06 -15.15
C ALA A 423 4.25 -19.80 -15.85
N ASP A 424 3.13 -19.97 -15.15
CA ASP A 424 1.81 -19.77 -15.75
C ASP A 424 1.48 -18.26 -15.86
N PRO A 425 1.05 -17.75 -17.03
CA PRO A 425 0.63 -16.35 -17.17
C PRO A 425 -0.47 -15.93 -16.19
N ALA A 426 -1.29 -16.86 -15.71
CA ALA A 426 -2.28 -16.60 -14.67
C ALA A 426 -1.62 -16.22 -13.33
N ALA A 427 -0.46 -16.79 -12.99
CA ALA A 427 0.27 -16.41 -11.78
C ALA A 427 0.73 -14.95 -11.86
N ALA A 428 1.28 -14.52 -13.00
CA ALA A 428 1.67 -13.13 -13.23
C ALA A 428 0.47 -12.16 -13.16
N LEU A 429 -0.71 -12.56 -13.67
CA LEU A 429 -1.93 -11.75 -13.56
C LEU A 429 -2.42 -11.63 -12.11
N LEU A 430 -2.27 -12.68 -11.31
CA LEU A 430 -2.64 -12.64 -9.89
C LEU A 430 -1.67 -11.77 -9.09
N GLU A 431 -0.38 -11.77 -9.45
CA GLU A 431 0.61 -10.84 -8.92
C GLU A 431 0.24 -9.40 -9.23
N GLU A 432 0.02 -9.07 -10.50
CA GLU A 432 -0.40 -7.73 -10.95
C GLU A 432 -1.69 -7.28 -10.25
N ALA A 433 -2.68 -8.19 -10.16
CA ALA A 433 -3.92 -7.91 -9.47
C ALA A 433 -3.72 -7.70 -7.95
N GLY A 434 -2.75 -8.38 -7.34
CA GLY A 434 -2.38 -8.21 -5.92
C GLY A 434 -1.78 -6.85 -5.65
N GLU A 435 -0.90 -6.41 -6.54
CA GLU A 435 -0.32 -5.07 -6.49
C GLU A 435 -1.39 -3.99 -6.68
N ALA A 436 -2.29 -4.16 -7.65
CA ALA A 436 -3.36 -3.22 -7.94
C ALA A 436 -4.44 -3.16 -6.84
N ALA A 437 -4.79 -4.31 -6.25
CA ALA A 437 -5.78 -4.38 -5.17
C ALA A 437 -5.25 -3.81 -3.84
N GLY A 438 -3.93 -3.72 -3.70
CA GLY A 438 -3.25 -3.16 -2.54
C GLY A 438 -3.13 -4.11 -1.35
N PRO A 439 -2.43 -3.67 -0.29
CA PRO A 439 -2.01 -4.52 0.84
C PRO A 439 -3.14 -5.18 1.60
N ARG A 440 -4.34 -4.59 1.60
CA ARG A 440 -5.50 -5.17 2.29
C ARG A 440 -5.98 -6.49 1.66
N HIS A 441 -5.77 -6.65 0.35
CA HIS A 441 -6.33 -7.78 -0.41
C HIS A 441 -5.29 -8.83 -0.74
N ALA A 442 -4.02 -8.41 -0.81
CA ALA A 442 -2.90 -9.28 -1.15
C ALA A 442 -2.71 -10.45 -0.18
N ALA A 443 -2.10 -11.52 -0.68
CA ALA A 443 -1.72 -12.71 0.09
C ALA A 443 -0.53 -12.42 1.00
N TRP A 444 0.41 -11.61 0.55
CA TRP A 444 1.61 -11.23 1.31
C TRP A 444 1.62 -9.73 1.59
N LEU A 445 2.10 -9.36 2.77
CA LEU A 445 2.45 -8.00 3.15
C LEU A 445 3.95 -7.82 3.05
N LEU A 446 4.38 -6.77 2.34
CA LEU A 446 5.77 -6.32 2.28
C LEU A 446 5.87 -5.00 3.02
N PHE A 447 6.46 -5.03 4.20
CA PHE A 447 6.53 -3.88 5.10
C PHE A 447 7.97 -3.41 5.25
N LEU A 448 8.31 -2.33 4.54
CA LEU A 448 9.62 -1.69 4.59
C LEU A 448 9.65 -0.62 5.68
N MET A 449 10.72 -0.65 6.48
CA MET A 449 10.95 0.22 7.63
C MET A 449 12.40 0.70 7.63
N ARG A 450 12.66 1.77 8.36
CA ARG A 450 13.99 2.34 8.54
C ARG A 450 14.33 2.45 10.02
N LYS A 451 15.58 2.16 10.38
CA LYS A 451 16.09 2.47 11.73
C LYS A 451 16.31 3.98 11.87
N GLY A 452 15.71 4.55 12.91
CA GLY A 452 15.81 5.96 13.28
C GLY A 452 17.21 6.42 13.66
#